data_AF-A0AAW2BU41-F1
#
_entry.id   AF-A0AAW2BU41-F1
#
_cell.length_a   1.000
_cell.length_b   1.000
_cell.length_c   1.000
_cell.angle_alpha   90.00
_cell.angle_beta   90.00
_cell.angle_gamma   90.00
#
_symmetry.space_group_name_H-M   'P 1'
#
loop_
_entity.id
_entity.type
_entity.pdbx_description
1 polymer ?
#
loop_
_entity_poly.entity_id
_entity_poly.type
_entity_poly.pdbx_seq_one_letter_code
_entity_poly.pdbx_strand_id
1 'polypeptide(L)'
;MEIISLLIRQFIYTSLILLPCLLCVNSTDSPSPPSPSPDFNLTFGDLKLAVVYPIIQIFRNTITADPFEITKTWVGPDICNKYKGFFCDTPPDNSSAKALVAIDFNGFQLAAPTLDGFIDQLPDLAIFHANTNNISGTISPKISNLPYFYELDISNN
;
A
#
# COMPACT_ATOMS: atom_id res chain seq x y z
N MET A 1 54.72 -6.06 41.67
CA MET A 1 53.67 -5.01 41.82
C MET A 1 53.13 -4.53 40.47
N GLU A 2 53.22 -5.32 39.39
CA GLU A 2 52.65 -4.95 38.07
C GLU A 2 51.63 -5.95 37.52
N ILE A 3 51.66 -7.23 37.94
CA ILE A 3 50.76 -8.27 37.43
C ILE A 3 49.33 -8.12 37.98
N ILE A 4 49.19 -7.62 39.22
CA ILE A 4 47.89 -7.38 39.86
C ILE A 4 47.14 -6.21 39.19
N SER A 5 47.86 -5.27 38.57
CA SER A 5 47.25 -4.12 37.87
C SER A 5 46.63 -4.47 36.51
N LEU A 6 47.11 -5.52 35.84
CA LEU A 6 46.57 -5.98 34.55
C LEU A 6 45.29 -6.79 34.73
N LEU A 7 45.22 -7.63 35.76
CA LEU A 7 44.04 -8.46 36.03
C LEU A 7 42.84 -7.60 36.46
N ILE A 8 43.07 -6.50 37.19
CA ILE A 8 42.00 -5.56 37.58
C ILE A 8 41.52 -4.74 36.36
N ARG A 9 42.41 -4.35 35.44
CA ARG A 9 42.03 -3.65 34.21
C ARG A 9 41.24 -4.53 33.24
N GLN A 10 41.58 -5.82 33.12
CA GLN A 10 40.84 -6.75 32.25
C GLN A 10 39.42 -7.02 32.79
N PHE A 11 39.25 -7.14 34.11
CA PHE A 11 37.94 -7.30 34.75
C PHE A 11 37.06 -6.05 34.67
N ILE A 12 37.65 -4.85 34.70
CA ILE A 12 36.90 -3.59 34.52
C ILE A 12 36.41 -3.47 33.06
N TYR A 13 37.20 -3.90 32.08
CA TYR A 13 36.82 -3.83 30.66
C TYR A 13 35.76 -4.88 30.24
N THR A 14 35.72 -6.06 30.86
CA THR A 14 34.70 -7.07 30.56
C THR A 14 33.36 -6.82 31.27
N SER A 15 33.33 -6.00 32.33
CA SER A 15 32.10 -5.59 33.02
C SER A 15 31.38 -4.39 32.41
N LEU A 16 31.91 -3.75 31.35
CA LEU A 16 31.25 -2.64 30.65
C LEU A 16 30.54 -3.03 29.33
N ILE A 17 30.51 -4.31 28.96
CA ILE A 17 29.83 -4.82 27.73
C ILE A 17 28.64 -5.72 28.08
N LEU A 18 27.96 -5.46 29.21
CA LEU A 18 26.70 -6.11 29.57
C LEU A 18 25.84 -5.11 30.36
N LEU A 19 25.53 -3.98 29.73
CA LEU A 19 24.38 -3.17 30.11
C LEU A 19 23.34 -3.32 28.99
N PRO A 20 22.42 -4.30 29.09
CA PRO A 20 21.32 -4.35 28.16
C PRO A 20 20.50 -3.07 28.37
N CYS A 21 20.28 -2.38 27.27
CA CYS A 21 19.39 -1.24 27.15
C CYS A 21 17.94 -1.69 27.47
N LEU A 22 17.63 -1.93 28.74
CA LEU A 22 16.31 -1.70 29.30
C LEU A 22 16.32 -0.20 29.62
N LEU A 23 15.82 0.69 28.76
CA LEU A 23 14.40 1.03 28.68
C LEU A 23 14.15 1.88 27.41
N CYS A 24 14.37 1.31 26.22
CA CYS A 24 13.84 1.87 24.96
C CYS A 24 12.85 0.92 24.27
N VAL A 25 12.03 0.21 25.06
CA VAL A 25 10.83 -0.46 24.53
C VAL A 25 9.62 0.11 25.24
N ASN A 26 9.33 1.38 24.94
CA ASN A 26 7.94 1.84 24.87
C ASN A 26 7.57 1.92 23.38
N SER A 27 7.71 0.80 22.68
CA SER A 27 6.82 0.55 21.55
C SER A 27 5.48 0.25 22.18
N THR A 28 4.69 1.30 22.46
CA THR A 28 3.25 1.14 22.46
C THR A 28 2.95 0.64 21.06
N ASP A 29 2.83 -0.68 20.93
CA ASP A 29 2.20 -1.35 19.81
C ASP A 29 0.76 -0.83 19.83
N SER A 30 0.59 0.36 19.24
CA SER A 30 -0.73 0.92 19.03
C SER A 30 -1.39 -0.12 18.15
N PRO A 31 -2.50 -0.73 18.58
CA PRO A 31 -3.15 -1.74 17.76
C PRO A 31 -3.38 -1.10 16.41
N SER A 32 -2.83 -1.72 15.36
CA SER A 32 -3.14 -1.39 13.98
C SER A 32 -4.66 -1.20 13.91
N PRO A 33 -5.17 -0.14 13.26
CA PRO A 33 -6.60 0.01 13.06
C PRO A 33 -7.14 -1.35 12.59
N PRO A 34 -8.25 -1.84 13.16
CA PRO A 34 -8.83 -3.09 12.69
C PRO A 34 -8.93 -3.01 11.18
N SER A 35 -8.26 -3.93 10.49
CA SER A 35 -8.38 -4.07 9.04
C SER A 35 -9.88 -4.07 8.73
N PRO A 36 -10.36 -3.23 7.79
CA PRO A 36 -11.79 -3.14 7.52
C PRO A 36 -12.34 -4.55 7.32
N SER A 37 -13.21 -4.95 8.25
CA SER A 37 -13.81 -6.29 8.23
C SER A 37 -14.42 -6.49 6.85
N PRO A 38 -14.11 -7.59 6.13
CA PRO A 38 -14.74 -7.87 4.86
C PRO A 38 -16.25 -7.86 5.10
N ASP A 39 -16.99 -7.07 4.33
CA ASP A 39 -18.45 -7.16 4.32
C ASP A 39 -18.77 -8.61 3.90
N PHE A 40 -19.18 -9.45 4.88
CA PHE A 40 -19.26 -10.91 4.75
C PHE A 40 -20.28 -11.41 3.72
N ASN A 41 -20.95 -10.51 2.99
CA ASN A 41 -21.97 -10.81 1.99
C ASN A 41 -21.62 -10.37 0.56
N LEU A 42 -20.42 -9.86 0.30
CA LEU A 42 -20.02 -9.46 -1.06
C LEU A 42 -19.63 -10.68 -1.90
N THR A 43 -20.33 -10.86 -3.03
CA THR A 43 -19.97 -11.87 -4.03
C THR A 43 -19.25 -11.20 -5.18
N PHE A 44 -17.98 -11.53 -5.38
CA PHE A 44 -17.16 -11.01 -6.47
C PHE A 44 -17.21 -11.96 -7.68
N GLY A 45 -17.12 -11.39 -8.88
CA GLY A 45 -17.07 -12.16 -10.11
C GLY A 45 -15.78 -12.97 -10.30
N ASP A 46 -14.73 -12.65 -9.53
CA ASP A 46 -13.45 -13.35 -9.53
C ASP A 46 -12.75 -13.17 -8.17
N LEU A 47 -11.91 -14.13 -7.76
CA LEU A 47 -11.09 -14.04 -6.56
C LEU A 47 -10.06 -12.88 -6.66
N LYS A 48 -9.50 -12.62 -7.84
CA LYS A 48 -8.57 -11.49 -8.05
C LYS A 48 -9.25 -10.15 -7.76
N LEU A 49 -10.55 -10.01 -8.07
CA LEU A 49 -11.34 -8.82 -7.74
C LEU A 49 -11.61 -8.70 -6.24
N ALA A 50 -11.84 -9.83 -5.55
CA ALA A 50 -12.01 -9.84 -4.10
C ALA A 50 -10.74 -9.37 -3.36
N VAL A 51 -9.55 -9.72 -3.87
CA VAL A 51 -8.26 -9.32 -3.30
C VAL A 51 -8.04 -7.80 -3.38
N VAL A 52 -8.38 -7.17 -4.51
CA VAL A 52 -8.12 -5.73 -4.70
C VAL A 52 -9.18 -4.84 -4.04
N TYR A 53 -10.37 -5.35 -3.77
CA TYR A 53 -11.45 -4.59 -3.12
C TYR A 53 -11.01 -3.87 -1.82
N PRO A 54 -10.44 -4.54 -0.80
CA PRO A 54 -10.01 -3.87 0.43
C PRO A 54 -8.92 -2.81 0.17
N ILE A 55 -8.03 -3.04 -0.80
CA ILE A 55 -6.99 -2.07 -1.18
C ILE A 55 -7.62 -0.79 -1.74
N ILE A 56 -8.62 -0.92 -2.62
CA ILE A 56 -9.37 0.22 -3.16
C ILE A 56 -10.11 0.95 -2.04
N GLN A 57 -10.76 0.24 -1.12
CA GLN A 57 -11.48 0.88 -0.01
C GLN A 57 -10.53 1.60 0.96
N ILE A 58 -9.34 1.05 1.21
CA ILE A 58 -8.31 1.73 2.02
C ILE A 58 -7.87 3.02 1.33
N PHE A 59 -7.51 2.98 0.05
CA PHE A 59 -7.12 4.17 -0.70
C PHE A 59 -8.24 5.22 -0.77
N ARG A 60 -9.48 4.77 -1.00
CA ARG A 60 -10.68 5.62 -0.98
C ARG A 60 -10.78 6.42 0.32
N ASN A 61 -10.46 5.82 1.46
CA ASN A 61 -10.50 6.49 2.76
C ASN A 61 -9.35 7.50 2.98
N THR A 62 -8.33 7.50 2.12
CA THR A 62 -7.24 8.50 2.16
C THR A 62 -7.52 9.74 1.32
N ILE A 63 -8.55 9.70 0.47
CA ILE A 63 -8.89 10.80 -0.43
C ILE A 63 -9.45 11.97 0.39
N THR A 64 -8.77 13.12 0.29
CA THR A 64 -9.10 14.35 1.03
C THR A 64 -9.97 15.31 0.22
N ALA A 65 -9.96 15.19 -1.12
CA ALA A 65 -10.87 15.92 -2.00
C ALA A 65 -11.25 15.07 -3.22
N ASP A 66 -12.54 15.11 -3.58
CA ASP A 66 -13.13 14.42 -4.74
C ASP A 66 -14.23 15.32 -5.35
N PRO A 67 -13.86 16.40 -6.06
CA PRO A 67 -14.81 17.43 -6.51
C PRO A 67 -15.81 16.92 -7.54
N PHE A 68 -15.51 15.81 -8.22
CA PHE A 68 -16.40 15.17 -9.20
C PHE A 68 -17.13 13.94 -8.65
N GLU A 69 -17.00 13.68 -7.35
CA GLU A 69 -17.67 12.59 -6.64
C GLU A 69 -17.42 11.20 -7.28
N ILE A 70 -16.24 10.99 -7.85
CA ILE A 70 -15.83 9.75 -8.53
C ILE A 70 -15.89 8.58 -7.56
N THR A 71 -15.41 8.78 -6.34
CA THR A 71 -15.28 7.74 -5.31
C THR A 71 -16.63 7.22 -4.81
N LYS A 72 -17.74 7.90 -5.11
CA LYS A 72 -19.10 7.38 -4.86
C LYS A 72 -19.41 6.14 -5.70
N THR A 73 -18.69 5.96 -6.80
CA THR A 73 -18.84 4.77 -7.66
C THR A 73 -18.08 3.55 -7.13
N TRP A 74 -17.19 3.73 -6.16
CA TRP A 74 -16.32 2.69 -5.62
C TRP A 74 -16.99 1.93 -4.47
N VAL A 75 -18.19 1.40 -4.71
CA VAL A 75 -19.03 0.72 -3.71
C VAL A 75 -19.52 -0.62 -4.24
N GLY A 76 -19.51 -1.65 -3.38
CA GLY A 76 -19.95 -2.99 -3.70
C GLY A 76 -18.92 -3.79 -4.52
N PRO A 77 -19.27 -5.02 -4.94
CA PRO A 77 -18.30 -5.96 -5.51
C PRO A 77 -18.08 -5.80 -7.02
N ASP A 78 -18.89 -4.99 -7.69
CA ASP A 78 -18.88 -4.82 -9.15
C ASP A 78 -17.84 -3.78 -9.60
N ILE A 79 -16.56 -4.06 -9.31
CA ILE A 79 -15.43 -3.16 -9.59
C ILE A 79 -15.38 -2.80 -11.07
N CYS A 80 -15.39 -3.81 -11.94
CA CYS A 80 -15.13 -3.64 -13.36
C CYS A 80 -16.21 -2.88 -14.13
N ASN A 81 -17.46 -2.88 -13.65
CA ASN A 81 -18.57 -2.24 -14.37
C ASN A 81 -19.10 -0.98 -13.69
N LYS A 82 -18.82 -0.78 -12.39
CA LYS A 82 -19.33 0.38 -11.64
C LYS A 82 -18.25 1.38 -11.27
N TYR A 83 -17.02 0.95 -11.01
CA TYR A 83 -16.01 1.86 -10.47
C TYR A 83 -15.44 2.70 -11.61
N LYS A 84 -15.72 4.02 -11.58
CA LYS A 84 -15.12 4.94 -12.54
C LYS A 84 -13.61 4.96 -12.38
N GLY A 85 -12.90 4.85 -13.50
CA GLY A 85 -11.44 4.84 -13.57
C GLY A 85 -10.79 3.48 -13.33
N PHE A 86 -11.57 2.40 -13.17
CA PHE A 86 -11.04 1.05 -12.99
C PHE A 86 -11.38 0.18 -14.19
N PHE A 87 -10.38 -0.48 -14.77
CA PHE A 87 -10.53 -1.27 -15.99
C PHE A 87 -9.99 -2.68 -15.76
N CYS A 88 -10.84 -3.66 -16.08
CA CYS A 88 -10.53 -5.06 -15.88
C CYS A 88 -10.33 -5.78 -17.21
N ASP A 89 -9.40 -6.72 -17.21
CA ASP A 89 -9.19 -7.65 -18.31
C ASP A 89 -8.69 -9.00 -17.77
N THR A 90 -8.39 -9.90 -18.69
CA THR A 90 -7.85 -11.23 -18.43
C THR A 90 -6.33 -11.13 -18.26
N PRO A 91 -5.77 -11.55 -17.12
CA PRO A 91 -4.33 -11.46 -16.89
C PRO A 91 -3.55 -12.49 -17.74
N PRO A 92 -2.29 -12.22 -18.10
CA PRO A 92 -1.51 -13.09 -19.00
C PRO A 92 -1.29 -14.52 -18.50
N ASP A 93 -1.26 -14.73 -17.18
CA ASP A 93 -1.00 -16.01 -16.52
C ASP A 93 -2.26 -16.88 -16.35
N ASN A 94 -3.46 -16.30 -16.47
CA ASN A 94 -4.71 -17.02 -16.27
C ASN A 94 -5.83 -16.49 -17.17
N SER A 95 -6.04 -17.20 -18.28
CA SER A 95 -7.03 -16.86 -19.31
C SER A 95 -8.49 -16.96 -18.87
N SER A 96 -8.77 -17.58 -17.72
CA SER A 96 -10.13 -17.74 -17.18
C SER A 96 -10.46 -16.72 -16.09
N ALA A 97 -9.46 -15.97 -15.60
CA ALA A 97 -9.65 -15.02 -14.52
C ALA A 97 -9.98 -13.63 -15.05
N LYS A 98 -10.66 -12.83 -14.22
CA LYS A 98 -10.87 -11.40 -14.44
C LYS A 98 -10.16 -10.60 -13.36
N ALA A 99 -9.27 -9.71 -13.76
CA ALA A 99 -8.42 -8.93 -12.86
C ALA A 99 -8.55 -7.43 -13.12
N LEU A 100 -8.22 -6.60 -12.12
CA LEU A 100 -8.03 -5.17 -12.32
C LEU A 100 -6.65 -4.94 -12.95
N VAL A 101 -6.61 -4.49 -14.20
CA VAL A 101 -5.36 -4.39 -14.98
C VAL A 101 -4.95 -2.95 -15.25
N ALA A 102 -5.90 -2.01 -15.25
CA ALA A 102 -5.60 -0.62 -15.51
C ALA A 102 -6.43 0.32 -14.64
N ILE A 103 -5.82 1.43 -14.26
CA ILE A 103 -6.47 2.53 -13.57
C ILE A 103 -6.22 3.81 -14.36
N ASP A 104 -7.29 4.54 -14.67
CA ASP A 104 -7.24 5.86 -15.29
C ASP A 104 -8.05 6.84 -14.46
N PHE A 105 -7.33 7.69 -13.74
CA PHE A 105 -7.86 8.79 -12.94
C PHE A 105 -7.62 10.15 -13.61
N ASN A 106 -7.31 10.20 -14.91
CA ASN A 106 -7.00 11.44 -15.60
C ASN A 106 -8.11 12.49 -15.43
N GLY A 107 -7.75 13.67 -14.95
CA GLY A 107 -8.65 14.79 -14.76
C GLY A 107 -9.68 14.62 -13.64
N PHE A 108 -9.56 13.61 -12.78
CA PHE A 108 -10.50 13.40 -11.67
C PHE A 108 -10.34 14.42 -10.54
N GLN A 109 -9.24 15.19 -10.51
CA GLN A 109 -8.95 16.19 -9.49
C GLN A 109 -9.02 15.62 -8.06
N LEU A 110 -8.67 14.33 -7.90
CA LEU A 110 -8.59 13.69 -6.60
C LEU A 110 -7.40 14.26 -5.83
N ALA A 111 -7.60 14.57 -4.54
CA ALA A 111 -6.51 14.86 -3.63
C ALA A 111 -6.31 13.67 -2.68
N ALA A 112 -5.08 13.19 -2.60
CA ALA A 112 -4.66 12.14 -1.67
C ALA A 112 -3.22 12.40 -1.22
N PRO A 113 -2.84 12.01 0.01
CA PRO A 113 -1.51 12.28 0.54
C PRO A 113 -0.41 11.43 -0.11
N THR A 114 -0.75 10.25 -0.65
CA THR A 114 0.19 9.32 -1.29
C THR A 114 -0.52 8.26 -2.13
N LEU A 115 0.21 7.66 -3.08
CA LEU A 115 -0.15 6.42 -3.77
C LEU A 115 0.44 5.17 -3.11
N ASP A 116 1.33 5.33 -2.12
CA ASP A 116 1.95 4.23 -1.40
C ASP A 116 0.91 3.48 -0.57
N GLY A 117 0.95 2.16 -0.65
CA GLY A 117 -0.08 1.29 -0.10
C GLY A 117 -1.32 1.18 -0.99
N PHE A 118 -1.36 1.83 -2.16
CA PHE A 118 -2.42 1.63 -3.15
C PHE A 118 -1.88 0.88 -4.36
N ILE A 119 -1.13 1.56 -5.23
CA ILE A 119 -0.73 0.98 -6.53
C ILE A 119 0.24 -0.20 -6.37
N ASP A 120 1.11 -0.17 -5.35
CA ASP A 120 2.08 -1.24 -5.07
C ASP A 120 1.45 -2.51 -4.49
N GLN A 121 0.16 -2.48 -4.18
CA GLN A 121 -0.59 -3.64 -3.68
C GLN A 121 -1.50 -4.28 -4.73
N LEU A 122 -1.55 -3.76 -5.97
CA LEU A 122 -2.43 -4.25 -7.03
C LEU A 122 -1.70 -5.27 -7.92
N PRO A 123 -1.87 -6.59 -7.69
CA PRO A 123 -0.97 -7.62 -8.22
C PRO A 123 -0.99 -7.75 -9.75
N ASP A 124 -2.13 -7.42 -10.37
CA ASP A 124 -2.34 -7.55 -11.80
C ASP A 124 -2.29 -6.19 -12.55
N LEU A 125 -1.89 -5.11 -11.86
CA LEU A 125 -1.86 -3.76 -12.44
C LEU A 125 -0.77 -3.65 -13.51
N ALA A 126 -1.16 -3.19 -14.69
CA ALA A 126 -0.30 -2.95 -15.84
C ALA A 126 -0.12 -1.47 -16.15
N ILE A 127 -1.19 -0.68 -16.01
CA ILE A 127 -1.26 0.74 -16.37
C ILE A 127 -1.84 1.54 -15.20
N PHE A 128 -1.19 2.63 -14.84
CA PHE A 128 -1.73 3.63 -13.91
C PHE A 128 -1.57 5.04 -14.48
N HIS A 129 -2.70 5.69 -14.72
CA HIS A 129 -2.76 7.09 -15.13
C HIS A 129 -3.49 7.93 -14.08
N ALA A 130 -2.91 9.06 -13.73
CA ALA A 130 -3.49 10.03 -12.80
C ALA A 130 -3.11 11.46 -13.20
N ASN A 131 -2.98 11.75 -14.49
CA ASN A 131 -2.70 13.10 -14.96
C ASN A 131 -3.77 14.09 -14.45
N THR A 132 -3.35 15.29 -14.03
CA THR A 132 -4.28 16.35 -13.58
C THR A 132 -5.10 15.90 -12.36
N ASN A 133 -4.37 15.54 -11.30
CA ASN A 133 -4.92 15.32 -9.96
C ASN A 133 -4.10 16.14 -8.95
N ASN A 134 -4.33 15.92 -7.66
CA ASN A 134 -3.65 16.62 -6.58
C ASN A 134 -3.09 15.62 -5.57
N ILE A 135 -2.44 14.57 -6.09
CA ILE A 135 -1.91 13.45 -5.30
C ILE A 135 -0.46 13.74 -4.94
N SER A 136 -0.18 13.82 -3.64
CA SER A 136 1.14 14.16 -3.11
C SER A 136 1.97 12.91 -2.79
N GLY A 137 3.16 13.11 -2.23
CA GLY A 137 3.99 12.03 -1.69
C GLY A 137 5.02 11.49 -2.68
N THR A 138 5.62 10.35 -2.32
CA THR A 138 6.60 9.65 -3.14
C THR A 138 5.99 8.39 -3.74
N ILE A 139 6.62 7.87 -4.80
CA ILE A 139 6.32 6.55 -5.34
C ILE A 139 7.28 5.54 -4.70
N SER A 140 6.71 4.59 -3.97
CA SER A 140 7.44 3.48 -3.35
C SER A 140 8.15 2.63 -4.40
N PRO A 141 9.42 2.25 -4.19
CA PRO A 141 10.13 1.29 -5.06
C PRO A 141 9.41 -0.06 -5.19
N LYS A 142 8.47 -0.40 -4.28
CA LYS A 142 7.71 -1.65 -4.33
C LYS A 142 6.93 -1.85 -5.63
N ILE A 143 6.62 -0.78 -6.37
CA ILE A 143 5.97 -0.90 -7.69
C ILE A 143 6.81 -1.74 -8.66
N SER A 144 8.13 -1.85 -8.46
CA SER A 144 9.00 -2.71 -9.27
C SER A 144 8.75 -4.20 -9.07
N ASN A 145 7.99 -4.59 -8.04
CA ASN A 145 7.62 -5.98 -7.78
C ASN A 145 6.35 -6.39 -8.53
N LEU A 146 5.65 -5.44 -9.16
CA LEU A 146 4.46 -5.73 -9.94
C LEU A 146 4.86 -6.36 -11.28
N PRO A 147 4.46 -7.61 -11.57
CA PRO A 147 5.00 -8.38 -12.68
C PRO A 147 4.57 -7.84 -14.05
N TYR A 148 3.46 -7.08 -14.10
CA TYR A 148 2.88 -6.59 -15.35
C TYR A 148 2.93 -5.07 -15.48
N PHE A 149 3.46 -4.34 -14.49
CA PHE A 149 3.39 -2.88 -14.47
C PHE A 149 4.41 -2.27 -15.44
N TYR A 150 3.92 -1.60 -16.49
CA TYR A 150 4.78 -1.04 -17.54
C TYR A 150 4.46 0.43 -17.89
N GLU A 151 3.35 0.98 -17.42
CA GLU A 151 2.95 2.36 -17.74
C GLU A 151 2.50 3.12 -16.49
N LEU A 152 3.19 4.22 -16.20
CA LEU A 152 2.92 5.13 -15.10
C LEU A 152 2.87 6.57 -15.64
N ASP A 153 1.70 7.20 -15.57
CA ASP A 153 1.54 8.63 -15.80
C ASP A 153 0.99 9.31 -14.54
N ILE A 154 1.82 10.11 -13.89
CA ILE A 154 1.48 10.92 -12.71
C ILE A 154 1.74 12.41 -12.98
N SER A 155 1.79 12.80 -14.25
CA SER A 155 2.06 14.19 -14.62
C SER A 155 0.99 15.15 -14.08
N ASN A 156 1.36 16.39 -13.76
CA ASN A 156 0.42 17.38 -13.21
C ASN A 156 -0.29 16.92 -11.92
N ASN A 157 0.51 16.60 -10.89
CA ASN A 157 0.11 16.30 -9.51
C ASN A 157 0.92 17.12 -8.50
#